data_AF-F6FH51-F1
#
_entry.id   AF-F6FH51-F1
#
_cell.length_a   1.000
_cell.length_b   1.000
_cell.length_c   1.000
_cell.angle_alpha   90.00
_cell.angle_beta   90.00
_cell.angle_gamma   90.00
#
_symmetry.space_group_name_H-M   'P 1'
#
loop_
_entity.id
_entity.type
_entity.pdbx_description
1 polymer ?
#
loop_
_entity_poly.entity_id
_entity_poly.type
_entity_poly.pdbx_seq_one_letter_code
_entity_poly.pdbx_strand_id
1 'polypeptide(L)'
;MEVYESNHEDTNSFSDFKNYCSRTNKDESKNGTWNTDAADKSSDNKWDKAIDALKARNAESGGKLDPVLERLKVEANGKSPNTQSIRAQLKKWCEDTNSEVFMGKDSLKFENQESFCKVIA
;
A
#
# COMPACT_ATOMS: atom_id res chain seq x y z
N MET A 1 -23.28 -30.19 -36.82
CA MET A 1 -22.64 -29.00 -36.23
C MET A 1 -21.96 -29.49 -34.97
N GLU A 2 -20.70 -29.90 -35.10
CA GLU A 2 -19.91 -30.42 -33.99
C GLU A 2 -19.49 -29.23 -33.14
N VAL A 3 -20.14 -29.08 -32.00
CA VAL A 3 -19.71 -28.13 -30.97
C VAL A 3 -18.54 -28.82 -30.27
N TYR A 4 -17.33 -28.32 -30.52
CA TYR A 4 -16.12 -28.79 -29.86
C TYR A 4 -16.32 -28.73 -28.34
N GLU A 5 -16.49 -29.89 -27.71
CA GLU A 5 -16.26 -30.09 -26.28
C GLU A 5 -14.75 -30.01 -26.06
N SER A 6 -14.22 -28.81 -25.89
CA SER A 6 -12.84 -28.65 -25.43
C SER A 6 -12.81 -28.92 -23.93
N ASN A 7 -12.52 -30.18 -23.58
CA ASN A 7 -12.06 -30.58 -22.26
C ASN A 7 -10.71 -29.91 -22.00
N HIS A 8 -10.71 -28.78 -21.29
CA HIS A 8 -9.50 -28.26 -20.66
C HIS A 8 -9.80 -27.89 -19.21
N GLU A 9 -9.76 -28.91 -18.37
CA GLU A 9 -9.37 -28.77 -16.97
C GLU A 9 -7.93 -28.26 -16.93
N ASP A 10 -7.76 -26.94 -17.09
CA ASP A 10 -6.48 -26.28 -16.90
C ASP A 10 -6.67 -25.19 -15.87
N THR A 11 -6.80 -25.62 -14.61
CA THR A 11 -6.97 -24.74 -13.45
C THR A 11 -5.82 -23.73 -13.30
N ASN A 12 -4.65 -24.05 -13.86
CA ASN A 12 -3.49 -23.15 -13.93
C ASN A 12 -3.67 -22.01 -14.95
N SER A 13 -4.32 -22.25 -16.09
CA SER A 13 -4.51 -21.25 -17.15
C SER A 13 -5.43 -20.11 -16.71
N PHE A 14 -6.44 -20.41 -15.88
CA PHE A 14 -7.37 -19.39 -15.37
C PHE A 14 -6.78 -18.54 -14.23
N SER A 15 -5.91 -19.11 -13.37
CA SER A 15 -5.19 -18.32 -12.37
C SER A 15 -4.17 -17.39 -13.03
N ASP A 16 -3.49 -17.87 -14.07
CA ASP A 16 -2.54 -17.07 -14.84
C ASP A 16 -3.27 -15.96 -15.61
N PHE A 17 -4.45 -16.23 -16.17
CA PHE A 17 -5.30 -15.19 -16.78
C PHE A 17 -5.80 -14.15 -15.77
N LYS A 18 -6.17 -14.57 -14.56
CA LYS A 18 -6.56 -13.64 -13.50
C LYS A 18 -5.40 -12.76 -13.07
N ASN A 19 -4.22 -13.32 -12.85
CA ASN A 19 -3.01 -12.57 -12.50
C ASN A 19 -2.57 -11.63 -13.63
N TYR A 20 -2.78 -12.01 -14.89
CA TYR A 20 -2.47 -11.17 -16.05
C TYR A 20 -3.48 -10.02 -16.25
N CYS A 21 -4.75 -10.21 -15.89
CA CYS A 21 -5.81 -9.21 -16.03
C CYS A 21 -6.05 -8.37 -14.77
N SER A 22 -5.56 -8.80 -13.60
CA SER A 22 -5.74 -8.08 -12.34
C SER A 22 -4.74 -6.95 -12.25
N ARG A 23 -5.21 -5.72 -12.45
CA ARG A 23 -4.43 -4.53 -12.14
C ARG A 23 -4.11 -4.49 -10.65
N THR A 24 -2.89 -4.11 -10.33
CA THR A 24 -2.47 -3.91 -8.96
C THR A 24 -2.93 -2.55 -8.44
N ASN A 25 -2.88 -2.38 -7.12
CA ASN A 25 -3.04 -1.08 -6.49
C ASN A 25 -2.08 -0.02 -7.06
N LYS A 26 -0.88 -0.42 -7.48
CA LYS A 26 0.09 0.44 -8.15
C LYS A 26 -0.38 0.89 -9.53
N ASP A 27 -0.94 -0.01 -10.33
CA ASP A 27 -1.38 0.28 -11.70
C ASP A 27 -2.56 1.28 -11.73
N GLU A 28 -3.42 1.24 -10.71
CA GLU A 28 -4.57 2.15 -10.59
C GLU A 28 -4.24 3.47 -9.87
N SER A 29 -3.09 3.55 -9.20
CA SER A 29 -2.62 4.73 -8.49
C SER A 29 -1.92 5.71 -9.44
N LYS A 30 -2.69 6.58 -10.09
CA LYS A 30 -2.22 7.43 -11.20
C LYS A 30 -1.65 8.80 -10.81
N ASN A 31 -1.86 9.23 -9.56
CA ASN A 31 -1.53 10.59 -9.13
C ASN A 31 -0.29 10.64 -8.24
N GLY A 32 0.63 11.58 -8.46
CA GLY A 32 1.79 11.77 -7.59
C GLY A 32 2.88 10.71 -7.75
N THR A 33 3.94 10.85 -6.96
CA THR A 33 5.15 10.02 -7.08
C THR A 33 5.25 9.08 -5.88
N TRP A 34 5.47 7.79 -6.15
CA TRP A 34 5.76 6.80 -5.11
C TRP A 34 7.01 7.19 -4.32
N ASN A 35 6.92 7.12 -2.99
CA ASN A 35 8.10 7.31 -2.17
C ASN A 35 9.00 6.08 -2.28
N THR A 36 10.22 6.30 -2.75
CA THR A 36 11.25 5.27 -2.98
C THR A 36 12.52 5.54 -2.18
N ASP A 37 12.50 6.54 -1.27
CA ASP A 37 13.64 6.83 -0.41
C ASP A 37 13.98 5.60 0.46
N ALA A 38 15.27 5.37 0.68
CA ALA A 38 15.73 4.33 1.59
C ALA A 38 15.35 4.70 3.04
N ALA A 39 14.98 3.72 3.85
CA ALA A 39 14.51 3.95 5.22
C ALA A 39 15.61 4.45 6.17
N ASP A 40 16.87 4.10 5.88
CA ASP A 40 18.07 4.45 6.63
C ASP A 40 18.69 5.80 6.25
N LYS A 41 18.18 6.46 5.20
CA LYS A 41 18.61 7.81 4.83
C LYS A 41 18.39 8.76 6.03
N SER A 42 19.48 9.40 6.45
CA SER A 42 19.56 10.15 7.71
C SER A 42 18.97 11.56 7.65
N SER A 43 19.04 12.23 6.50
CA SER A 43 18.52 13.60 6.32
C SER A 43 17.44 13.69 5.23
N ASP A 44 16.45 14.55 5.44
CA ASP A 44 15.35 14.83 4.51
C ASP A 44 14.71 13.56 3.95
N ASN A 45 14.41 12.62 4.84
CA ASN A 45 13.80 11.36 4.45
C ASN A 45 12.32 11.61 4.19
N LYS A 46 11.86 11.36 2.97
CA LYS A 46 10.47 11.62 2.58
C LYS A 46 9.46 10.79 3.39
N TRP A 47 9.89 9.67 4.00
CA TRP A 47 9.06 8.90 4.91
C TRP A 47 8.71 9.64 6.20
N ASP A 48 9.46 10.66 6.60
CA ASP A 48 9.16 11.44 7.80
C ASP A 48 7.83 12.17 7.68
N LYS A 49 7.55 12.78 6.53
CA LYS A 49 6.26 13.42 6.28
C LYS A 49 5.10 12.42 6.27
N ALA A 50 5.33 11.22 5.76
CA ALA A 50 4.34 10.14 5.80
C ALA A 50 4.06 9.69 7.25
N ILE A 51 5.10 9.61 8.09
CA ILE A 51 4.97 9.33 9.51
C ILE A 51 4.20 10.45 10.22
N ASP A 52 4.50 11.71 9.93
CA ASP A 52 3.80 12.85 10.54
C ASP A 52 2.32 12.91 10.11
N ALA A 53 2.02 12.64 8.83
CA ALA A 53 0.66 12.47 8.34
C ALA A 53 -0.06 11.31 9.05
N LEU A 54 0.64 10.18 9.26
CA LEU A 54 0.10 9.02 9.98
C LEU A 54 -0.21 9.35 11.45
N LYS A 55 0.66 10.11 12.13
CA LYS A 55 0.41 10.57 13.52
C LYS A 55 -0.81 11.49 13.59
N ALA A 56 -0.93 12.42 12.65
CA ALA A 56 -2.01 13.39 12.59
C ALA A 56 -3.36 12.79 12.18
N ARG A 57 -3.38 11.57 11.61
CA ARG A 57 -4.62 10.88 11.22
C ARG A 57 -5.51 10.70 12.45
N ASN A 58 -6.72 11.24 12.41
CA ASN A 58 -7.76 10.97 13.41
C ASN A 58 -9.02 10.42 12.74
N ALA A 59 -9.91 9.80 13.54
CA ALA A 59 -11.11 9.13 13.03
C ALA A 59 -12.12 10.11 12.41
N GLU A 60 -12.06 11.39 12.77
CA GLU A 60 -13.00 12.42 12.35
C GLU A 60 -12.62 13.05 10.99
N SER A 61 -11.33 13.11 10.66
CA SER A 61 -10.83 13.86 9.48
C SER A 61 -10.17 13.00 8.41
N GLY A 62 -9.89 11.72 8.65
CA GLY A 62 -9.03 10.95 7.76
C GLY A 62 -9.41 9.50 7.49
N GLY A 63 -10.59 9.05 7.92
CA GLY A 63 -11.02 7.67 7.66
C GLY A 63 -10.25 6.62 8.46
N LYS A 64 -10.53 5.35 8.15
CA LYS A 64 -9.95 4.20 8.87
C LYS A 64 -8.50 3.97 8.44
N LEU A 65 -7.72 3.36 9.34
CA LEU A 65 -6.38 2.87 9.03
C LEU A 65 -6.37 1.35 8.95
N ASP A 66 -5.54 0.83 8.05
CA ASP A 66 -5.14 -0.57 8.04
C ASP A 66 -4.51 -0.95 9.40
N PRO A 67 -4.72 -2.16 9.92
CA PRO A 67 -4.19 -2.56 11.23
C PRO A 67 -2.67 -2.45 11.38
N VAL A 68 -1.90 -2.56 10.28
CA VAL A 68 -0.46 -2.31 10.30
C VAL A 68 -0.18 -0.82 10.56
N LEU A 69 -0.91 0.06 9.87
CA LEU A 69 -0.76 1.51 10.02
C LEU A 69 -1.24 2.01 11.39
N GLU A 70 -2.30 1.42 11.97
CA GLU A 70 -2.70 1.73 13.36
C GLU A 70 -1.58 1.42 14.35
N ARG A 71 -0.93 0.26 14.21
CA ARG A 71 0.21 -0.11 15.07
C ARG A 71 1.37 0.85 14.89
N LEU A 72 1.72 1.17 13.64
CA LEU A 72 2.79 2.13 13.34
C LEU A 72 2.49 3.52 13.87
N LYS A 73 1.22 3.96 13.83
CA LYS A 73 0.78 5.23 14.41
C LYS A 73 1.00 5.24 15.93
N VAL A 74 0.66 4.16 16.62
CA VAL A 74 0.88 4.03 18.07
C VAL A 74 2.38 4.07 18.39
N GLU A 75 3.20 3.32 17.65
CA GLU A 75 4.67 3.33 17.80
C GLU A 75 5.25 4.73 17.57
N ALA A 76 4.79 5.42 16.53
CA ALA A 76 5.25 6.76 16.17
C ALA A 76 4.89 7.84 17.20
N ASN A 77 3.79 7.65 17.95
CA ASN A 77 3.37 8.54 19.03
C ASN A 77 3.94 8.15 20.41
N GLY A 78 4.77 7.09 20.48
CA GLY A 78 5.42 6.66 21.71
C GLY A 78 6.41 7.69 22.28
N LYS A 79 6.87 7.48 23.51
CA LYS A 79 7.81 8.40 24.20
C LYS A 79 9.18 8.52 23.51
N SER A 80 9.64 7.44 22.87
CA SER A 80 10.93 7.38 22.16
C SER A 80 10.76 6.53 20.89
N PRO A 81 10.15 7.09 19.84
CA PRO A 81 9.87 6.33 18.62
C PRO A 81 11.17 5.98 17.88
N ASN A 82 11.32 4.73 17.48
CA ASN A 82 12.42 4.33 16.59
C ASN A 82 12.05 4.69 15.15
N THR A 83 12.33 5.93 14.75
CA THR A 83 11.94 6.46 13.44
C THR A 83 12.46 5.61 12.28
N GLN A 84 13.71 5.11 12.34
CA GLN A 84 14.26 4.26 11.28
C GLN A 84 13.46 2.96 11.11
N SER A 85 13.13 2.29 12.22
CA SER A 85 12.28 1.09 12.19
C SER A 85 10.90 1.40 11.63
N ILE A 86 10.28 2.51 12.04
CA ILE A 86 8.95 2.91 11.58
C ILE A 86 8.98 3.20 10.07
N ARG A 87 10.01 3.91 9.57
CA ARG A 87 10.20 4.15 8.12
C ARG A 87 10.31 2.83 7.36
N ALA A 88 11.09 1.87 7.86
CA ALA A 88 11.28 0.58 7.20
C ALA A 88 9.98 -0.22 7.14
N GLN A 89 9.21 -0.24 8.23
CA GLN A 89 7.92 -0.93 8.30
C GLN A 89 6.87 -0.25 7.40
N LEU A 90 6.80 1.08 7.40
CA LEU A 90 5.89 1.83 6.53
C LEU A 90 6.23 1.63 5.04
N LYS A 91 7.51 1.72 4.69
CA LYS A 91 8.01 1.42 3.34
C LYS A 91 7.61 0.01 2.92
N LYS A 92 7.87 -0.98 3.78
CA LYS A 92 7.52 -2.38 3.49
C LYS A 92 6.01 -2.54 3.27
N TRP A 93 5.18 -1.97 4.15
CA TRP A 93 3.74 -2.02 4.01
C TRP A 93 3.27 -1.42 2.66
N CYS A 94 3.89 -0.32 2.23
CA CYS A 94 3.61 0.30 0.93
C CYS A 94 4.02 -0.58 -0.26
N GLU A 95 5.18 -1.25 -0.18
CA GLU A 95 5.66 -2.17 -1.21
C GLU A 95 4.77 -3.42 -1.34
N ASP A 96 4.38 -3.99 -0.20
CA ASP A 96 3.48 -5.12 -0.17
C ASP A 96 2.10 -4.71 -0.71
N THR A 97 1.53 -3.60 -0.21
CA THR A 97 0.18 -3.12 -0.58
C THR A 97 0.07 -2.71 -2.04
N ASN A 98 1.07 -2.04 -2.59
CA ASN A 98 1.00 -1.57 -3.98
C ASN A 98 1.01 -2.73 -4.99
N SER A 99 1.56 -3.89 -4.61
CA SER A 99 1.63 -5.10 -5.42
C SER A 99 0.38 -5.97 -5.28
N GLU A 100 -0.50 -5.67 -4.32
CA GLU A 100 -1.77 -6.36 -4.16
C GLU A 100 -2.73 -6.02 -5.30
N VAL A 101 -3.64 -6.95 -5.59
CA VAL A 101 -4.72 -6.77 -6.56
C VAL A 101 -5.60 -5.58 -6.16
N PHE A 102 -5.91 -4.73 -7.14
CA PHE A 102 -6.80 -3.60 -6.94
C PHE A 102 -8.23 -4.07 -6.65
N MET A 103 -8.70 -3.82 -5.42
CA MET A 103 -10.06 -4.18 -4.97
C MET A 103 -11.06 -3.03 -5.08
N GLY A 104 -10.67 -1.90 -5.67
CA GLY A 104 -11.51 -0.70 -5.79
C GLY A 104 -10.93 0.51 -5.03
N LYS A 105 -11.38 1.70 -5.43
CA LYS A 105 -10.88 2.97 -4.88
C LYS A 105 -11.24 3.18 -3.41
N ASP A 106 -12.39 2.67 -3.00
CA ASP A 106 -12.90 2.77 -1.63
C ASP A 106 -12.37 1.63 -0.73
N SER A 107 -11.46 0.80 -1.25
CA SER A 107 -10.81 -0.21 -0.43
C SER A 107 -9.86 0.46 0.55
N LEU A 108 -9.90 0.03 1.81
CA LEU A 108 -9.11 0.62 2.89
C LEU A 108 -7.62 0.71 2.55
N LYS A 109 -7.07 -0.37 1.98
CA LYS A 109 -5.66 -0.42 1.57
C LYS A 109 -5.34 0.55 0.45
N PHE A 110 -6.22 0.68 -0.55
CA PHE A 110 -6.03 1.64 -1.64
C PHE A 110 -6.05 3.09 -1.11
N GLU A 111 -7.05 3.47 -0.33
CA GLU A 111 -7.13 4.82 0.27
C GLU A 111 -5.92 5.14 1.16
N ASN A 112 -5.48 4.16 1.95
CA ASN A 112 -4.35 4.32 2.84
C ASN A 112 -3.03 4.43 2.07
N GLN A 113 -2.79 3.66 1.00
CA GLN A 113 -1.57 3.83 0.21
C GLN A 113 -1.54 5.19 -0.50
N GLU A 114 -2.70 5.69 -0.94
CA GLU A 114 -2.80 7.01 -1.57
C GLU A 114 -2.39 8.12 -0.60
N SER A 115 -2.65 7.89 0.70
CA SER A 115 -2.36 8.85 1.76
C SER A 115 -0.90 8.83 2.24
N PHE A 116 -0.25 7.66 2.25
CA PHE A 116 1.01 7.48 2.99
C PHE A 116 2.19 6.97 2.16
N CYS A 117 1.96 6.37 0.99
CA CYS A 117 3.03 5.73 0.21
C CYS A 117 3.62 6.63 -0.88
N LYS A 118 3.10 7.84 -1.02
CA LYS A 118 3.53 8.83 -2.01
C LYS A 118 4.39 9.90 -1.34
N VAL A 119 5.16 10.61 -2.15
CA VAL A 119 5.89 11.79 -1.69
C VAL A 119 4.89 12.85 -1.27
N ILE A 120 4.91 13.20 0.01
CA ILE A 120 4.11 14.27 0.60
C ILE A 120 4.91 15.57 0.53
N ALA A 121 4.30 16.61 -0.03
CA ALA A 121 4.91 17.94 -0.15
C ALA A 121 4.90 18.71 1.17
#